data_AF-A0A971MYE5-F1
#
_entry.id   AF-A0A971MYE5-F1
#
_cell.length_a   1.000
_cell.length_b   1.000
_cell.length_c   1.000
_cell.angle_alpha   90.00
_cell.angle_beta   90.00
_cell.angle_gamma   90.00
#
_symmetry.space_group_name_H-M   'P 1'
#
loop_
_entity.id
_entity.type
_entity.pdbx_description
1 polymer ?
#
loop_
_entity_poly.entity_id
_entity_poly.type
_entity_poly.pdbx_seq_one_letter_code
_entity_poly.pdbx_strand_id
1 'polypeptide(L)'
;MLSDHSKGIPKLIFTRICQIQDEILTNDPEYKELGKVPAELFNLLFHKLPQEDRDILEDYDSGRMGQLNRQDEILYSRGLMDGIRLYYWLERIGRGEVEGIL
;
A
#
# COMPACT_ATOMS: atom_id res chain seq x y z
N MET A 1 -4.97 -6.97 9.18
CA MET A 1 -3.97 -6.11 8.52
C MET A 1 -2.73 -6.95 8.30
N LEU A 2 -2.06 -6.79 7.17
CA LEU A 2 -0.75 -7.42 6.99
C LEU A 2 0.21 -6.97 8.08
N SER A 3 1.06 -7.90 8.52
CA SER A 3 2.04 -7.66 9.58
C SER A 3 3.26 -8.55 9.43
N ASP A 4 4.27 -8.25 10.22
CA ASP A 4 5.48 -9.04 10.34
C ASP A 4 5.22 -10.49 10.81
N HIS A 5 4.14 -10.73 11.55
CA HIS A 5 3.68 -12.05 11.99
C HIS A 5 2.92 -12.84 10.91
N SER A 6 2.64 -12.25 9.76
CA SER A 6 2.02 -12.94 8.63
C SER A 6 2.89 -14.10 8.14
N LYS A 7 2.29 -15.09 7.47
CA LYS A 7 2.99 -16.25 6.88
C LYS A 7 2.62 -16.44 5.42
N GLY A 8 3.47 -17.10 4.64
CA GLY A 8 3.22 -17.42 3.23
C GLY A 8 3.07 -16.16 2.35
N ILE A 9 2.09 -16.17 1.44
CA ILE A 9 1.80 -15.06 0.51
C ILE A 9 1.56 -13.73 1.26
N PRO A 10 0.73 -13.67 2.32
CA PRO A 10 0.59 -12.46 3.13
C PRO A 10 1.92 -11.87 3.64
N LYS A 11 2.87 -12.71 4.09
CA LYS A 11 4.18 -12.24 4.54
C LYS A 11 4.99 -11.66 3.39
N LEU A 12 4.97 -12.32 2.24
CA LEU A 12 5.63 -11.85 1.03
C LEU A 12 5.09 -10.47 0.61
N ILE A 13 3.77 -10.30 0.61
CA ILE A 13 3.12 -9.03 0.31
C ILE A 13 3.56 -7.96 1.33
N PHE A 14 3.48 -8.26 2.63
CA PHE A 14 3.88 -7.33 3.69
C PHE A 14 5.33 -6.86 3.50
N THR A 15 6.25 -7.81 3.34
CA THR A 15 7.67 -7.51 3.12
C THR A 15 7.87 -6.64 1.89
N ARG A 16 7.14 -6.89 0.80
CA ARG A 16 7.30 -6.11 -0.42
C ARG A 16 6.75 -4.69 -0.29
N ILE A 17 5.63 -4.51 0.42
CA ILE A 17 5.09 -3.17 0.75
C ILE A 17 6.11 -2.38 1.58
N CYS A 18 6.72 -2.99 2.61
CA CYS A 18 7.78 -2.35 3.38
C CYS A 18 8.99 -1.96 2.51
N GLN A 19 9.46 -2.84 1.63
CA GLN A 19 10.55 -2.50 0.71
C GLN A 19 10.21 -1.36 -0.23
N ILE A 20 8.97 -1.30 -0.75
CA ILE A 20 8.54 -0.17 -1.58
C ILE A 20 8.61 1.13 -0.77
N GLN A 21 8.14 1.13 0.47
CA GLN A 21 8.22 2.29 1.35
C GLN A 21 9.68 2.72 1.61
N ASP A 22 10.51 1.78 2.05
CA ASP A 22 11.84 2.06 2.59
C ASP A 22 12.88 2.31 1.48
N GLU A 23 12.74 1.66 0.32
CA GLU A 23 13.76 1.69 -0.74
C GLU A 23 13.33 2.51 -1.96
N ILE A 24 12.04 2.48 -2.32
CA ILE A 24 11.54 3.11 -3.55
C ILE A 24 10.99 4.50 -3.23
N LEU A 25 9.93 4.57 -2.42
CA LEU A 25 9.25 5.84 -2.11
C LEU A 25 10.18 6.81 -1.38
N THR A 26 11.03 6.29 -0.49
CA THR A 26 12.07 7.09 0.19
C THR A 26 13.05 7.74 -0.77
N ASN A 27 13.19 7.26 -2.01
CA ASN A 27 14.08 7.84 -3.02
C ASN A 27 13.32 8.52 -4.18
N ASP A 28 12.00 8.40 -4.22
CA ASP A 28 11.18 8.95 -5.29
C ASP A 28 10.95 10.47 -5.10
N PRO A 29 11.40 11.31 -6.05
CA PRO A 29 11.32 12.75 -5.91
C PRO A 29 9.88 13.28 -6.02
N GLU A 30 9.03 12.65 -6.83
CA GLU A 30 7.64 13.07 -7.01
C GLU A 30 6.82 12.80 -5.75
N TYR A 31 6.96 11.60 -5.19
CA TYR A 31 6.35 11.21 -3.92
C TYR A 31 6.73 12.18 -2.79
N LYS A 32 8.01 12.52 -2.68
CA LYS A 32 8.49 13.50 -1.69
C LYS A 32 7.87 14.87 -1.90
N GLU A 33 7.81 15.35 -3.13
CA GLU A 33 7.23 16.66 -3.44
C GLU A 33 5.75 16.71 -3.09
N LEU A 34 4.99 15.67 -3.44
CA LEU A 34 3.58 15.53 -3.09
C LEU A 34 3.34 15.51 -1.57
N GLY A 35 4.30 15.00 -0.80
CA GLY A 35 4.24 14.95 0.66
C GLY A 35 4.53 16.28 1.37
N LYS A 36 5.20 17.25 0.72
CA LYS A 36 5.62 18.51 1.37
C LYS A 36 4.44 19.37 1.81
N VAL A 37 3.56 19.70 0.86
CA VAL A 37 2.42 20.62 1.13
C VAL A 37 1.48 20.06 2.21
N PRO A 38 1.08 18.77 2.19
CA PRO A 38 0.31 18.17 3.28
C PRO A 38 1.02 18.24 4.63
N ALA A 39 2.32 17.90 4.68
CA ALA A 39 3.08 17.93 5.94
C ALA A 39 3.22 19.35 6.50
N GLU A 40 3.46 20.36 5.65
CA GLU A 40 3.52 21.76 6.06
C GLU A 40 2.16 22.25 6.59
N LEU A 41 1.06 21.93 5.90
CA LEU A 41 -0.28 22.30 6.35
C LEU A 41 -0.63 21.62 7.67
N PHE A 42 -0.36 20.32 7.81
CA PHE A 42 -0.60 19.58 9.04
C PHE A 42 0.15 20.22 10.20
N ASN A 43 1.46 20.46 10.04
CA ASN A 43 2.28 21.11 11.05
C ASN A 43 1.75 22.51 11.42
N LEU A 44 1.35 23.32 10.43
CA LEU A 44 0.80 24.64 10.67
C LEU A 44 -0.49 24.59 11.49
N LEU A 45 -1.41 23.68 11.15
CA LEU A 45 -2.67 23.49 11.87
C LEU A 45 -2.41 22.98 13.29
N PHE A 46 -1.59 21.93 13.42
CA PHE A 46 -1.25 21.33 14.71
C PHE A 46 -0.73 22.36 15.71
N HIS A 47 0.17 23.25 15.31
CA HIS A 47 0.73 24.27 16.22
C HIS A 47 -0.27 25.38 16.58
N LYS A 48 -1.22 25.70 15.70
CA LYS A 48 -2.21 26.78 15.92
C LYS A 48 -3.42 26.34 16.72
N LEU A 49 -3.71 25.05 16.74
CA LEU A 49 -4.87 24.49 17.43
C LEU A 49 -4.62 24.36 18.94
N PRO A 50 -5.68 24.53 19.78
CA PRO A 50 -5.65 24.15 21.18
C PRO A 50 -5.51 22.62 21.33
N GLN A 51 -5.12 22.15 22.52
CA GLN A 51 -4.76 20.75 22.73
C GLN A 51 -5.87 19.75 22.34
N GLU A 52 -7.13 20.02 22.71
CA GLU A 52 -8.26 19.15 22.38
C GLU A 52 -8.43 18.95 20.86
N ASP A 53 -8.23 20.03 20.08
CA ASP A 53 -8.31 19.98 18.63
C ASP A 53 -7.08 19.31 17.99
N ARG A 54 -5.92 19.31 18.66
CA ARG A 54 -4.72 18.60 18.20
C ARG A 54 -4.92 17.10 18.27
N ASP A 55 -5.49 16.61 19.36
CA ASP A 55 -5.77 15.19 19.55
C ASP A 55 -6.74 14.69 18.46
N ILE A 56 -7.77 15.49 18.15
CA ILE A 56 -8.71 15.20 17.05
C ILE A 56 -8.00 15.19 15.68
N LEU A 57 -7.09 16.15 15.43
CA LEU A 57 -6.36 16.22 14.17
C LEU A 57 -5.38 15.05 14.01
N GLU A 58 -4.72 14.62 15.08
CA GLU A 58 -3.82 13.47 15.09
C GLU A 58 -4.57 12.15 14.88
N ASP A 59 -5.74 12.00 15.52
CA ASP A 59 -6.65 10.87 15.29
C ASP A 59 -7.15 10.83 13.84
N TYR A 60 -7.50 12.00 13.29
CA TYR A 60 -7.91 12.11 11.89
C TYR A 60 -6.80 11.67 10.92
N ASP A 61 -5.58 12.18 11.10
CA ASP A 61 -4.45 11.86 10.22
C ASP A 61 -4.07 10.38 10.34
N SER A 62 -3.96 9.87 11.56
CA SER A 62 -3.69 8.46 11.83
C SER A 62 -4.76 7.54 11.24
N GLY A 63 -6.04 7.89 11.41
CA GLY A 63 -7.17 7.15 10.85
C GLY A 63 -7.18 7.19 9.32
N ARG A 64 -6.90 8.34 8.72
CA ARG A 64 -6.81 8.50 7.27
C ARG A 64 -5.66 7.70 6.68
N MET A 65 -4.49 7.75 7.31
CA MET A 65 -3.32 6.96 6.91
C MET A 65 -3.61 5.46 7.01
N GLY A 66 -4.26 5.01 8.10
CA GLY A 66 -4.70 3.63 8.26
C GLY A 66 -5.67 3.18 7.18
N GLN A 67 -6.61 4.04 6.77
CA GLN A 67 -7.55 3.76 5.69
C GLN A 67 -6.84 3.59 4.33
N LEU A 68 -5.91 4.50 4.00
CA LEU A 68 -5.13 4.45 2.75
C LEU A 68 -4.26 3.19 2.71
N ASN A 69 -3.53 2.89 3.80
CA ASN A 69 -2.73 1.68 3.91
C ASN A 69 -3.56 0.41 3.70
N ARG A 70 -4.79 0.38 4.23
CA ARG A 70 -5.70 -0.76 4.04
C ARG A 70 -6.16 -0.89 2.59
N GLN A 71 -6.43 0.23 1.92
CA GLN A 71 -6.81 0.24 0.51
C GLN A 71 -5.66 -0.29 -0.36
N ASP A 72 -4.43 0.16 -0.13
CA ASP A 72 -3.25 -0.28 -0.86
C ASP A 72 -2.95 -1.76 -0.63
N GLU A 73 -3.09 -2.24 0.61
CA GLU A 73 -2.99 -3.66 0.94
C GLU A 73 -3.95 -4.49 0.07
N ILE A 74 -5.21 -4.07 -0.05
CA ILE A 74 -6.24 -4.76 -0.82
C ILE A 74 -5.89 -4.75 -2.32
N LEU A 75 -5.54 -3.58 -2.86
CA LEU A 75 -5.21 -3.42 -4.29
C LEU A 75 -4.00 -4.28 -4.67
N TYR A 76 -2.93 -4.20 -3.88
CA TYR A 76 -1.71 -4.97 -4.14
C TYR A 76 -1.97 -6.47 -4.03
N SER A 77 -2.65 -6.91 -2.97
CA SER A 77 -2.98 -8.33 -2.78
C SER A 77 -3.83 -8.87 -3.94
N ARG A 78 -4.80 -8.09 -4.41
CA ARG A 78 -5.66 -8.50 -5.52
C ARG A 78 -4.88 -8.56 -6.84
N GLY A 79 -4.09 -7.54 -7.14
CA GLY A 79 -3.24 -7.51 -8.32
C GLY A 79 -2.26 -8.69 -8.37
N LEU A 80 -1.65 -9.04 -7.23
CA LEU A 80 -0.76 -10.20 -7.15
C LEU A 80 -1.50 -11.51 -7.43
N MET A 81 -2.67 -11.71 -6.81
CA MET A 81 -3.46 -12.92 -7.01
C MET A 81 -3.95 -13.05 -8.46
N ASP A 82 -4.38 -11.95 -9.07
CA ASP A 82 -4.81 -11.95 -10.47
C ASP A 82 -3.61 -12.21 -11.42
N GLY A 83 -2.43 -11.68 -11.11
CA GLY A 83 -1.19 -11.99 -11.82
C GLY A 83 -0.76 -13.45 -11.73
N ILE A 84 -0.82 -14.06 -10.54
CA ILE A 84 -0.52 -15.49 -10.34
C ILE A 84 -1.48 -16.36 -11.16
N ARG A 85 -2.78 -16.02 -11.15
CA ARG A 85 -3.80 -16.73 -11.95
C ARG A 85 -3.52 -16.62 -13.44
N LEU A 86 -3.21 -15.42 -13.92
CA LEU A 86 -2.85 -15.20 -15.32
C LEU A 86 -1.62 -16.00 -15.72
N TYR A 87 -0.56 -16.00 -14.90
CA TYR A 87 0.64 -16.78 -15.14
C TYR A 87 0.33 -18.27 -15.27
N TYR A 88 -0.42 -18.84 -14.31
CA TYR A 88 -0.79 -20.25 -14.35
C TYR A 88 -1.61 -20.60 -15.59
N TRP A 89 -2.52 -19.71 -16.01
CA TRP A 89 -3.30 -19.91 -17.22
C TRP A 89 -2.42 -19.91 -18.48
N LEU A 90 -1.50 -18.96 -18.60
CA LEU A 90 -0.55 -18.89 -19.73
C LEU A 90 0.37 -20.11 -19.76
N GLU A 91 0.83 -20.58 -18.60
CA GLU A 91 1.67 -21.76 -18.49
C GLU A 91 0.96 -23.02 -19.00
N ARG A 92 -0.32 -23.20 -18.62
CA ARG A 92 -1.14 -24.32 -19.10
C ARG A 92 -1.39 -24.28 -20.61
N ILE A 93 -1.61 -23.08 -21.18
CA ILE A 93 -1.70 -22.92 -22.64
C ILE A 93 -0.37 -23.31 -23.30
N GLY A 94 0.76 -22.85 -22.76
CA GLY A 94 2.08 -23.21 -23.27
C GLY A 94 2.36 -24.72 -23.25
N ARG A 95 1.76 -25.44 -22.30
CA ARG A 95 1.80 -26.91 -22.22
C ARG A 95 0.76 -27.64 -23.09
N GLY A 96 -0.12 -26.91 -23.77
CA GLY A 96 -1.23 -27.49 -24.55
C GLY A 96 -2.33 -28.12 -23.68
N GLU A 97 -2.40 -27.79 -22.39
CA GLU A 97 -3.35 -28.35 -21.42
C GLU A 97 -4.70 -27.59 -21.37
N VAL A 98 -4.89 -26.67 -22.31
CA VAL A 98 -6.10 -25.87 -22.49
C VAL A 98 -6.46 -25.94 -23.97
N GLU A 99 -7.34 -26.88 -24.33
CA GLU A 99 -7.96 -26.93 -25.66
C GLU A 99 -9.29 -26.17 -25.64
N GLY A 100 -9.45 -25.23 -26.59
CA GLY A 100 -10.73 -24.58 -26.87
C GLY A 100 -10.96 -23.22 -26.23
N ILE A 101 -10.09 -22.23 -26.46
CA ILE A 101 -10.51 -20.82 -26.66
C ILE A 101 -9.58 -20.19 -27.70
N LEU A 102 -9.83 -20.48 -28.98
CA LEU A 102 -9.69 -19.59 -30.13
C LEU A 102 -10.62 -20.12 -31.22
#